data_AF-A0A4U8UYL9-F1
#
_entry.id   AF-A0A4U8UYL9-F1
#
_cell.length_a   1.000
_cell.length_b   1.000
_cell.length_c   1.000
_cell.angle_alpha   90.00
_cell.angle_beta   90.00
_cell.angle_gamma   90.00
#
_symmetry.space_group_name_H-M   'P 1'
#
loop_
_entity.id
_entity.type
_entity.pdbx_description
1 polymer ?
#
loop_
_entity_poly.entity_id
_entity_poly.type
_entity_poly.pdbx_seq_one_letter_code
_entity_poly.pdbx_strand_id
1 'polypeptide(L)'
;MSSCDDDWYGDDCDLPKCGQRGIVDYRSRKCVCKGNFLPPFCRTCQPEFWGEDCELKRFSPVTEPDDYSALTPIVLLVAFLSLTMVLLAFAAYQRRQRRRQGAASVAPPPPPKYDQVVHDRPPTYAEATSRSH
;
A
#
# COMPACT_ATOMS: atom_id res chain seq x y z
N MET A 1 -36.39 6.60 62.70
CA MET A 1 -35.53 5.67 61.95
C MET A 1 -35.01 6.46 60.75
N SER A 2 -33.73 6.81 60.77
CA SER A 2 -33.08 7.41 59.60
C SER A 2 -33.05 6.34 58.51
N SER A 3 -33.79 6.58 57.42
CA SER A 3 -33.68 5.74 56.23
C SER A 3 -32.27 5.89 55.67
N CYS A 4 -31.67 4.80 55.22
CA CYS A 4 -30.44 4.85 54.45
C CYS A 4 -30.65 5.64 53.15
N ASP A 5 -29.55 6.14 52.59
CA ASP A 5 -29.53 6.68 51.23
C ASP A 5 -30.05 5.65 50.21
N ASP A 6 -30.53 6.13 49.06
CA ASP A 6 -31.19 5.31 48.05
C ASP A 6 -30.33 4.15 47.54
N ASP A 7 -28.99 4.29 47.59
CA ASP A 7 -28.04 3.30 47.09
C ASP A 7 -27.53 2.32 48.16
N TRP A 8 -27.91 2.51 49.42
CA TRP A 8 -27.42 1.74 50.57
C TRP A 8 -28.56 1.09 51.36
N TYR A 9 -28.25 0.00 52.07
CA TYR A 9 -29.19 -0.70 52.95
C TYR A 9 -28.45 -1.43 54.07
N GLY A 10 -29.23 -2.06 54.96
CA GLY A 10 -28.72 -2.75 56.15
C GLY A 10 -28.91 -1.92 57.41
N ASP A 11 -28.65 -2.53 58.57
CA ASP A 11 -28.88 -1.91 59.88
C ASP A 11 -28.01 -0.65 60.06
N ASP A 12 -26.80 -0.68 59.50
CA ASP A 12 -25.82 0.42 59.55
C ASP A 12 -25.66 1.17 58.21
N CYS A 13 -26.55 0.94 57.23
CA CYS A 13 -26.48 1.54 55.89
C CYS A 13 -25.14 1.33 55.15
N ASP A 14 -24.53 0.16 55.34
CA ASP A 14 -23.17 -0.14 54.86
C ASP A 14 -23.11 -1.22 53.77
N LEU A 15 -24.27 -1.71 53.33
CA LEU A 15 -24.37 -2.63 52.19
C LEU A 15 -24.85 -1.89 50.94
N PRO A 16 -24.11 -1.97 49.82
CA PRO A 16 -24.51 -1.32 48.58
C PRO A 16 -25.61 -2.11 47.86
N LYS A 17 -26.58 -1.42 47.25
CA LYS A 17 -27.59 -2.05 46.39
C LYS A 17 -27.00 -2.32 44.99
N CYS A 18 -26.79 -3.59 44.65
CA CYS A 18 -26.17 -4.01 43.39
C CYS A 18 -27.10 -4.02 42.15
N GLY A 19 -28.38 -3.66 42.31
CA GLY A 19 -29.39 -3.80 41.26
C GLY A 19 -29.56 -5.26 40.80
N GLN A 20 -29.97 -5.46 39.54
CA GLN A 20 -30.14 -6.80 38.95
C GLN A 20 -28.82 -7.38 38.38
N ARG A 21 -27.76 -6.57 38.34
CA ARG A 21 -26.51 -6.82 37.61
C ARG A 21 -25.35 -7.23 38.52
N GLY A 22 -25.61 -7.48 39.80
CA GLY A 22 -24.62 -7.95 40.74
C GLY A 22 -25.25 -8.56 41.98
N ILE A 23 -24.40 -9.11 42.84
CA ILE A 23 -24.77 -9.66 44.14
C ILE A 23 -23.87 -9.04 45.22
N VAL A 24 -24.41 -8.82 46.42
CA VAL A 24 -23.60 -8.35 47.55
C VAL A 24 -22.76 -9.52 48.07
N ASP A 25 -21.44 -9.34 48.09
CA ASP A 25 -20.56 -10.20 48.87
C ASP A 25 -20.48 -9.64 50.30
N TYR A 26 -21.14 -10.33 51.23
CA TYR A 26 -21.19 -9.94 52.64
C TYR A 26 -19.82 -9.99 53.33
N ARG A 27 -18.86 -10.74 52.79
CA ARG A 27 -17.51 -10.82 53.37
C ARG A 27 -16.70 -9.57 53.06
N SER A 28 -16.76 -9.07 51.82
CA SER A 28 -16.07 -7.86 51.39
C SER A 28 -16.92 -6.58 51.53
N ARG A 29 -18.22 -6.74 51.84
CA ARG A 29 -19.25 -5.68 51.90
C ARG A 29 -19.32 -4.85 50.61
N LYS A 30 -19.16 -5.52 49.47
CA LYS A 30 -19.15 -4.89 48.14
C LYS A 30 -20.02 -5.68 47.16
N CYS A 31 -20.47 -5.00 46.12
CA CYS A 31 -21.12 -5.67 45.00
C CYS A 31 -20.10 -6.40 44.13
N VAL A 32 -20.36 -7.68 43.88
CA VAL A 32 -19.73 -8.46 42.82
C VAL A 32 -20.61 -8.32 41.58
N CYS A 33 -20.13 -7.56 40.61
CA CYS A 33 -20.86 -7.25 39.38
C CYS A 33 -20.69 -8.38 38.35
N LYS A 34 -21.76 -8.64 37.58
CA LYS A 34 -21.75 -9.57 36.45
C LYS A 34 -21.16 -8.89 35.22
N GLY A 35 -20.54 -9.67 34.33
CA GLY A 35 -19.99 -9.15 33.06
C GLY A 35 -18.97 -8.03 33.28
N ASN A 36 -19.09 -6.95 32.49
CA ASN A 36 -18.15 -5.82 32.51
C ASN A 36 -18.69 -4.61 33.29
N PHE A 37 -19.59 -4.83 34.25
CA PHE A 37 -20.07 -3.77 35.14
C PHE A 37 -19.06 -3.48 36.27
N LEU A 38 -19.03 -2.24 36.73
CA LEU A 38 -18.13 -1.79 37.79
C LEU A 38 -18.81 -1.72 39.17
N PRO A 39 -18.11 -2.10 40.26
CA PRO A 39 -18.52 -1.76 41.61
C PRO A 39 -18.48 -0.24 41.83
N PRO A 40 -19.19 0.32 42.83
CA PRO A 40 -19.85 -0.38 43.94
C PRO A 40 -21.32 -0.76 43.72
N PHE A 41 -21.98 -0.33 42.64
CA PHE A 41 -23.43 -0.54 42.44
C PHE A 41 -23.80 -1.30 41.15
N CYS A 42 -22.83 -1.68 40.33
CA CYS A 42 -23.05 -2.42 39.07
C CYS A 42 -23.97 -1.72 38.06
N ARG A 43 -23.92 -0.38 38.02
CA ARG A 43 -24.73 0.45 37.09
C ARG A 43 -23.94 0.90 35.87
N THR A 44 -22.66 1.14 36.04
CA THR A 44 -21.75 1.65 35.01
C THR A 44 -20.89 0.55 34.43
N CYS A 45 -20.60 0.66 33.13
CA CYS A 45 -19.66 -0.21 32.45
C CYS A 45 -18.21 0.15 32.82
N GLN A 46 -17.33 -0.85 32.71
CA GLN A 46 -15.88 -0.62 32.68
C GLN A 46 -15.51 0.34 31.53
N PRO A 47 -14.39 1.09 31.63
CA PRO A 47 -14.05 2.16 30.67
C PRO A 47 -13.97 1.72 29.20
N GLU A 48 -13.65 0.45 28.97
CA GLU A 48 -13.57 -0.15 27.63
C GLU A 48 -14.90 -0.72 27.12
N PHE A 49 -15.95 -0.75 27.93
CA PHE A 49 -17.21 -1.38 27.61
C PHE A 49 -18.36 -0.37 27.62
N TRP A 50 -19.39 -0.64 26.82
CA TRP A 50 -20.57 0.20 26.72
C TRP A 50 -21.79 -0.62 26.26
N GLY A 51 -22.93 0.06 26.14
CA GLY A 51 -24.23 -0.57 25.87
C GLY A 51 -25.01 -0.82 27.15
N GLU A 52 -26.25 -1.29 26.99
CA GLU A 52 -27.15 -1.53 28.11
C GLU A 52 -26.57 -2.58 29.08
N ASP A 53 -25.97 -3.64 28.55
CA ASP A 53 -25.40 -4.77 29.31
C ASP A 53 -23.86 -4.81 29.33
N CYS A 54 -23.19 -3.73 28.91
CA CYS A 54 -21.73 -3.62 28.88
C CYS A 54 -21.01 -4.72 28.09
N GLU A 55 -21.65 -5.25 27.04
CA GLU A 55 -21.08 -6.30 26.19
C GLU A 55 -20.26 -5.73 25.03
N LEU A 56 -20.51 -4.47 24.65
CA LEU A 56 -19.86 -3.84 23.50
C LEU A 56 -18.52 -3.24 23.91
N LYS A 57 -17.43 -3.64 23.26
CA LYS A 57 -16.09 -3.08 23.53
C LYS A 57 -15.85 -1.82 22.69
N ARG A 58 -15.50 -0.71 23.34
CA ARG A 58 -15.14 0.59 22.75
C ARG A 58 -13.71 0.48 22.20
N PHE A 59 -13.62 -0.07 20.99
CA PHE A 59 -12.37 -0.29 20.26
C PHE A 59 -11.45 -1.31 20.93
N SER A 60 -11.54 -2.58 20.52
CA SER A 60 -10.28 -3.31 20.39
C SER A 60 -9.45 -2.53 19.37
N PRO A 61 -8.24 -2.05 19.69
CA PRO A 61 -7.35 -1.59 18.63
C PRO A 61 -7.26 -2.73 17.64
N VAL A 62 -7.58 -2.45 16.37
CA VAL A 62 -7.32 -3.36 15.27
C VAL A 62 -5.80 -3.47 15.19
N THR A 63 -5.20 -4.32 16.03
CA THR A 63 -3.93 -4.96 15.74
C THR A 63 -4.25 -6.16 14.87
N GLU A 64 -4.73 -5.89 13.66
CA GLU A 64 -4.62 -6.83 12.55
C GLU A 64 -3.90 -6.09 11.42
N PRO A 65 -2.57 -6.11 11.40
CA PRO A 65 -1.82 -5.98 10.18
C PRO A 65 -1.61 -7.36 9.52
N ASP A 66 -2.58 -8.29 9.59
CA ASP A 66 -2.41 -9.64 9.00
C ASP A 66 -3.05 -9.82 7.61
N ASP A 67 -3.86 -8.87 7.13
CA ASP A 67 -4.35 -8.90 5.74
C ASP A 67 -3.28 -8.50 4.70
N TYR A 68 -2.15 -7.94 5.16
CA TYR A 68 -0.99 -7.70 4.29
C TYR A 68 -0.19 -8.98 4.00
N SER A 69 -0.37 -10.06 4.77
CA SER A 69 0.34 -11.32 4.59
C SER A 69 -0.09 -12.09 3.33
N ALA A 70 -1.30 -11.88 2.82
CA ALA A 70 -1.77 -12.54 1.60
C ALA A 70 -1.38 -11.79 0.31
N LEU A 71 -1.26 -10.46 0.38
CA LEU A 71 -0.93 -9.60 -0.77
C LEU A 71 0.57 -9.36 -0.92
N THR A 72 1.36 -9.50 0.15
CA THR A 72 2.83 -9.40 0.13
C THR A 72 3.51 -10.26 -0.95
N PRO A 73 3.19 -11.56 -1.17
CA PRO A 73 3.84 -12.32 -2.23
C PRO A 73 3.49 -11.78 -3.62
N ILE A 74 2.25 -11.34 -3.85
CA ILE A 74 1.81 -10.80 -5.14
C ILE A 74 2.51 -9.47 -5.43
N VAL A 75 2.57 -8.57 -4.45
CA VAL A 75 3.22 -7.27 -4.58
C VAL A 75 4.73 -7.44 -4.85
N LEU A 76 5.40 -8.36 -4.14
CA LEU A 76 6.83 -8.65 -4.37
C LEU A 76 7.08 -9.24 -5.76
N LEU A 77 6.19 -10.13 -6.23
CA LEU A 77 6.29 -10.74 -7.56
C LEU A 77 6.15 -9.67 -8.66
N VAL A 78 5.15 -8.77 -8.55
CA VAL A 78 4.96 -7.66 -9.49
C VAL A 78 6.15 -6.69 -9.45
N ALA A 79 6.67 -6.37 -8.27
CA ALA A 79 7.86 -5.53 -8.13
C ALA A 79 9.09 -6.17 -8.80
N PHE A 80 9.32 -7.47 -8.62
CA PHE A 80 10.43 -8.19 -9.24
C PHE A 80 10.29 -8.27 -10.77
N LEU A 81 9.09 -8.54 -11.29
CA LEU A 81 8.83 -8.56 -12.74
C LEU A 81 9.03 -7.19 -13.38
N SER A 82 8.59 -6.11 -12.73
CA SER A 82 8.82 -4.76 -13.23
C SER A 82 10.31 -4.38 -13.24
N LEU A 83 11.06 -4.71 -12.17
CA LEU A 83 12.51 -4.48 -12.08
C LEU A 83 13.28 -5.26 -13.16
N THR A 84 12.96 -6.54 -13.37
CA THR A 84 13.61 -7.36 -14.39
C THR A 84 13.35 -6.84 -15.81
N MET A 85 12.12 -6.42 -16.11
CA MET A 85 11.78 -5.80 -17.40
C MET A 85 12.54 -4.50 -17.64
N VAL A 86 12.68 -3.65 -16.63
CA VAL A 86 13.46 -2.40 -16.71
C VAL A 86 14.95 -2.69 -16.95
N LEU A 87 15.53 -3.66 -16.24
CA LEU A 87 16.93 -4.06 -16.43
C LEU A 87 17.18 -4.63 -17.82
N LEU A 88 16.27 -5.46 -18.35
CA LEU A 88 16.37 -6.00 -19.70
C LEU A 88 16.25 -4.89 -20.76
N ALA A 89 15.31 -3.96 -20.59
CA ALA A 89 15.17 -2.81 -21.47
C ALA A 89 16.43 -1.94 -21.46
N PHE A 90 17.00 -1.69 -20.29
CA PHE A 90 18.25 -0.93 -20.13
C PHE A 90 19.44 -1.65 -20.77
N ALA A 91 19.59 -2.95 -20.56
CA ALA A 91 20.63 -3.76 -21.19
C ALA A 91 20.49 -3.78 -22.72
N ALA A 92 19.27 -3.92 -23.24
CA ALA A 92 18.99 -3.84 -24.67
C ALA A 92 19.31 -2.45 -25.24
N TYR A 93 18.97 -1.39 -24.51
CA TYR A 93 19.28 -0.02 -24.87
C TYR A 93 20.80 0.21 -24.93
N GLN A 94 21.55 -0.22 -23.92
CA GLN A 94 23.01 -0.13 -23.92
C GLN A 94 23.64 -0.94 -25.06
N ARG A 95 23.17 -2.17 -25.32
CA ARG A 95 23.66 -2.97 -26.45
C ARG A 95 23.40 -2.27 -27.79
N ARG A 96 22.23 -1.66 -27.96
CA ARG A 96 21.92 -0.85 -29.16
C ARG A 96 22.82 0.36 -29.27
N GLN A 97 23.09 1.08 -28.18
CA GLN A 97 24.03 2.19 -28.18
C GLN A 97 25.44 1.75 -28.53
N ARG A 98 25.95 0.67 -27.94
CA ARG A 98 27.28 0.10 -28.27
C ARG A 98 27.35 -0.33 -29.73
N ARG A 99 26.29 -0.96 -30.28
CA ARG A 99 26.22 -1.30 -31.70
C ARG A 99 26.21 -0.07 -32.59
N ARG A 100 25.51 1.00 -32.20
CA ARG A 100 25.50 2.28 -32.96
C ARG A 100 26.86 2.98 -32.90
N GLN A 101 27.54 2.95 -31.76
CA GLN A 101 28.90 3.48 -31.63
C GLN A 101 29.93 2.64 -32.42
N GLY A 102 29.79 1.32 -32.42
CA GLY A 102 30.62 0.41 -33.23
C GLY A 102 30.36 0.52 -34.75
N ALA A 103 29.13 0.86 -35.14
CA ALA A 103 28.80 1.17 -36.54
C ALA A 103 29.29 2.57 -36.96
N ALA A 104 29.38 3.52 -36.03
CA ALA A 104 29.96 4.84 -36.27
C ALA A 104 31.50 4.82 -36.36
N SER A 105 32.16 3.76 -35.89
CA SER A 105 33.61 3.54 -36.08
C SER A 105 33.97 2.87 -37.41
N VAL A 106 33.00 2.50 -38.25
CA VAL A 106 33.28 2.16 -39.65
C VAL A 106 33.40 3.47 -40.40
N ALA A 107 34.64 3.89 -40.66
CA ALA A 107 34.94 5.05 -41.48
C ALA A 107 34.13 4.98 -42.79
N PRO A 108 33.54 6.10 -43.27
CA PRO A 108 32.93 6.12 -44.59
C PRO A 108 33.96 5.63 -45.62
N PRO A 109 33.56 4.81 -46.60
CA PRO A 109 34.49 4.36 -47.64
C PRO A 109 35.15 5.60 -48.26
N PRO A 110 36.48 5.57 -48.48
CA PRO A 110 37.17 6.71 -49.07
C PRO A 110 36.49 7.08 -50.38
N PRO A 111 36.34 8.38 -50.70
CA PRO A 111 35.70 8.80 -51.93
C PRO A 111 36.42 8.15 -53.13
N PRO A 112 35.67 7.69 -54.15
CA PRO A 112 36.26 7.02 -55.31
C PRO A 112 37.29 7.93 -55.98
N LYS A 113 38.45 7.38 -56.37
CA LYS A 113 39.48 8.12 -57.11
C LYS A 113 38.94 8.58 -58.45
N TYR A 114 39.23 9.83 -58.80
CA TYR A 114 38.72 10.54 -59.99
C TYR A 114 38.99 9.80 -61.32
N ASP A 115 40.00 8.93 -61.36
CA ASP A 115 40.40 8.17 -62.55
C ASP A 115 39.45 7.02 -62.92
N GLN A 116 38.44 6.70 -62.08
CA GLN A 116 37.46 5.63 -62.35
C GLN A 116 36.11 6.13 -62.86
N VAL A 117 35.92 7.45 -62.95
CA VAL A 117 34.71 8.01 -63.55
C VAL A 117 34.95 8.07 -65.05
N VAL A 118 34.35 7.12 -65.79
CA VAL A 118 34.26 7.19 -67.25
C VAL A 118 33.49 8.46 -67.57
N HIS A 119 34.21 9.50 -67.97
CA HIS A 119 33.61 10.66 -68.59
C HIS A 119 33.22 10.27 -70.01
N ASP A 120 31.97 9.85 -70.19
CA ASP A 120 31.37 9.88 -71.51
C ASP A 120 31.57 11.28 -72.07
N ARG A 121 32.24 11.32 -73.22
CA ARG A 121 32.60 12.55 -73.93
C ARG A 121 31.35 13.43 -74.00
N PRO A 122 31.39 14.70 -73.55
CA PRO A 122 30.22 15.56 -73.65
C PRO A 122 29.81 15.65 -75.13
N PRO A 123 28.50 15.56 -75.45
CA PRO A 123 28.04 15.63 -76.82
C PRO A 123 28.46 16.94 -77.46
N THR A 124 29.09 16.86 -78.63
CA THR A 124 29.47 18.03 -79.43
C THR A 124 28.21 18.72 -79.97
N TYR A 125 28.11 20.04 -79.77
CA TYR A 125 26.99 20.89 -80.17
C TYR A 125 26.73 20.99 -81.69
N ALA A 126 27.36 20.16 -82.52
CA ALA A 126 27.18 20.13 -83.97
C ALA A 126 25.96 19.29 -84.42
N GLU A 127 25.38 18.46 -83.57
CA GLU A 127 24.27 17.55 -83.94
C GLU A 127 22.87 18.09 -83.60
N ALA A 128 22.76 19.29 -83.00
CA ALA A 128 21.48 19.86 -82.57
C ALA A 128 20.78 20.77 -83.59
N THR A 129 21.37 21.06 -84.76
CA THR A 129 20.83 22.02 -85.73
C THR A 129 20.43 21.44 -87.09
N SER A 130 20.52 20.12 -87.33
CA SER A 130 20.17 19.53 -88.64
C SER A 130 18.77 18.87 -88.70
N ARG A 131 17.90 19.12 -87.72
CA ARG A 131 16.53 18.57 -87.70
C ARG A 131 15.46 19.66 -87.61
N SER A 132 15.64 20.71 -88.40
CA SER A 132 14.59 21.68 -88.74
C SER A 132 14.70 22.01 -90.22
N HIS A 133 14.20 21.11 -91.06
CA HIS A 133 13.76 21.43 -92.41
C HIS A 133 12.73 20.41 -92.88
#